data_AF-A0A378PPW6-F1
#
_entry.id   AF-A0A378PPW6-F1
#
_cell.length_a   1.000
_cell.length_b   1.000
_cell.length_c   1.000
_cell.angle_alpha   90.00
_cell.angle_beta   90.00
_cell.angle_gamma   90.00
#
_symmetry.space_group_name_H-M   'P 1'
#
loop_
_entity.id
_entity.type
_entity.pdbx_description
1 polymer ?
#
loop_
_entity_poly.entity_id
_entity_poly.type
_entity_poly.pdbx_seq_one_letter_code
_entity_poly.pdbx_strand_id
1 'polypeptide(L)'
;MLDIQAIANYVQEYGVVDFDCEMDDGVLWFRGVNCYLIIGKVTDKQVFLTVWEDDECNEVIENFEIQNLDELNVCLKKYALIAQASTKQDETIQEPTDTTMIDIYFKLIKDKLAEHQINLDFDKQNQAEKLVIRHIEDKLVEIIKFLQ
;
A
#
# COMPACT_ATOMS: atom_id res chain seq x y z
N MET A 1 -12.00 25.46 2.15
CA MET A 1 -10.82 24.96 1.43
C MET A 1 -10.13 23.98 2.34
N LEU A 2 -9.71 22.82 1.84
CA LEU A 2 -9.06 21.82 2.67
C LEU A 2 -7.68 22.31 3.12
N ASP A 3 -7.44 22.27 4.43
CA ASP A 3 -6.10 22.45 4.98
C ASP A 3 -5.41 21.09 5.16
N ILE A 4 -4.09 21.15 5.36
CA ILE A 4 -3.26 19.94 5.46
C ILE A 4 -3.63 19.09 6.68
N GLN A 5 -4.12 19.69 7.76
CA GLN A 5 -4.51 18.97 8.96
C GLN A 5 -5.79 18.15 8.72
N ALA A 6 -6.78 18.73 8.04
CA ALA A 6 -8.01 18.04 7.67
C ALA A 6 -7.72 16.86 6.73
N ILE A 7 -6.80 17.04 5.78
CA ILE A 7 -6.38 15.96 4.86
C ILE A 7 -5.64 14.88 5.62
N ALA A 8 -4.65 15.23 6.45
CA ALA A 8 -3.87 14.28 7.21
C ALA A 8 -4.76 13.43 8.12
N ASN A 9 -5.69 14.06 8.84
CA ASN A 9 -6.65 13.35 9.68
C ASN A 9 -7.51 12.39 8.86
N TYR A 10 -8.05 12.86 7.73
CA TYR A 10 -8.90 12.04 6.87
C TYR A 10 -8.14 10.83 6.29
N VAL A 11 -6.91 11.04 5.79
CA VAL A 11 -6.06 9.99 5.22
C VAL A 11 -5.70 8.93 6.28
N GLN A 12 -5.39 9.36 7.50
CA GLN A 12 -5.14 8.46 8.64
C GLN A 12 -6.39 7.68 9.06
N GLU A 13 -7.54 8.34 9.20
CA GLU A 13 -8.83 7.70 9.52
C GLU A 13 -9.26 6.70 8.45
N TYR A 14 -8.98 7.04 7.19
CA TYR A 14 -9.25 6.18 6.04
C TYR A 14 -8.32 4.95 5.98
N GLY A 15 -7.25 4.93 6.79
CA GLY A 15 -6.36 3.78 6.93
C GLY A 15 -5.30 3.67 5.83
N VAL A 16 -4.87 4.78 5.25
CA VAL A 16 -3.82 4.77 4.22
C VAL A 16 -2.47 4.33 4.81
N VAL A 17 -1.78 3.45 4.10
CA VAL A 17 -0.50 2.84 4.50
C VAL A 17 0.66 3.78 4.21
N ASP A 18 1.68 3.72 5.07
CA ASP A 18 2.94 4.46 4.93
C ASP A 18 2.69 5.95 4.62
N PHE A 19 1.79 6.57 5.40
CA PHE A 19 1.46 7.98 5.29
C PHE A 19 2.38 8.85 6.16
N ASP A 20 2.84 9.96 5.60
CA ASP A 20 3.57 11.00 6.32
C ASP A 20 3.23 12.40 5.78
N CYS A 21 3.48 13.42 6.59
CA CYS A 21 3.23 14.81 6.22
C CYS A 21 4.18 15.79 6.91
N GLU A 22 4.65 16.77 6.13
CA GLU A 22 5.41 17.93 6.57
C GLU A 22 4.44 19.12 6.66
N MET A 23 3.86 19.32 7.84
CA MET A 23 2.83 20.34 8.08
C MET A 23 3.30 21.75 7.71
N ASP A 24 4.55 22.09 8.04
CA ASP A 24 5.12 23.43 7.81
C ASP A 24 5.34 23.70 6.31
N ASP A 25 5.68 22.66 5.55
CA ASP A 25 5.90 22.77 4.11
C ASP A 25 4.63 22.50 3.30
N GLY A 26 3.52 22.10 3.94
CA GLY A 26 2.29 21.77 3.23
C GLY A 26 2.45 20.55 2.32
N VAL A 27 3.36 19.63 2.64
CA VAL A 27 3.64 18.44 1.83
C VAL A 27 3.12 17.20 2.55
N LEU A 28 2.53 16.28 1.81
CA LEU A 28 2.14 14.97 2.31
C LEU A 28 2.51 13.90 1.29
N TRP A 29 2.76 12.68 1.75
CA TRP A 29 2.96 11.55 0.87
C TRP A 29 2.38 10.28 1.48
N PHE A 30 1.99 9.36 0.61
CA PHE A 30 1.51 8.05 1.02
C PHE A 30 1.70 7.02 -0.07
N ARG A 31 1.75 5.75 0.36
CA ARG A 31 1.90 4.62 -0.54
C ARG A 31 0.61 4.35 -1.29
N GLY A 32 0.77 4.08 -2.57
CA GLY A 32 -0.29 3.64 -3.46
C GLY A 32 -0.31 2.15 -3.74
N VAL A 33 -1.39 1.69 -4.35
CA VAL A 33 -1.44 0.36 -4.98
C VAL A 33 -0.41 0.26 -6.10
N ASN A 34 -0.01 -0.95 -6.48
CA ASN A 34 0.94 -1.17 -7.59
C ASN A 34 2.28 -0.43 -7.47
N CYS A 35 2.75 -0.18 -6.24
CA CYS A 35 3.97 0.59 -5.95
C CYS A 35 3.92 2.08 -6.31
N TYR A 36 2.73 2.63 -6.60
CA TYR A 36 2.61 4.06 -6.81
C TYR A 36 3.03 4.85 -5.57
N LEU A 37 3.57 6.04 -5.80
CA LEU A 37 3.81 7.04 -4.77
C LEU A 37 2.86 8.22 -5.02
N ILE A 38 2.08 8.59 -4.02
CA ILE A 38 1.21 9.77 -4.12
C ILE A 38 1.83 10.87 -3.28
N ILE A 39 2.10 12.02 -3.91
CA ILE A 39 2.63 13.21 -3.25
C ILE A 39 1.61 14.32 -3.36
N GLY A 40 1.23 14.88 -2.22
CA GLY A 40 0.34 16.02 -2.11
C GLY A 40 1.05 17.32 -1.76
N LYS A 41 0.65 18.41 -2.41
CA LYS A 41 1.02 19.78 -2.02
C LYS A 41 -0.24 20.57 -1.67
N VAL A 42 -0.31 20.99 -0.41
CA VAL A 42 -1.36 21.83 0.15
C VAL A 42 -0.83 23.26 0.22
N THR A 43 -1.61 24.20 -0.30
CA THR A 43 -1.32 25.64 -0.26
C THR A 43 -2.55 26.38 0.22
N ASP A 44 -2.42 27.66 0.55
CA ASP A 44 -3.56 28.53 0.93
C ASP A 44 -4.63 28.72 -0.15
N LYS A 45 -4.41 28.18 -1.36
CA LYS A 45 -5.33 28.34 -2.50
C LYS A 45 -5.92 27.03 -3.02
N GLN A 46 -5.19 25.94 -2.89
CA GLN A 46 -5.51 24.68 -3.54
C GLN A 46 -4.69 23.52 -2.96
N VAL A 47 -5.21 22.32 -3.18
CA VAL A 47 -4.57 21.05 -2.87
C VAL A 47 -4.33 20.32 -4.18
N PHE A 48 -3.08 19.92 -4.43
CA PHE A 48 -2.74 19.07 -5.56
C PHE A 48 -2.23 17.74 -5.08
N LEU A 49 -2.65 16.65 -5.74
CA LEU A 49 -2.05 15.32 -5.58
C LEU A 49 -1.47 14.87 -6.91
N THR A 50 -0.22 14.43 -6.91
CA THR A 50 0.44 13.81 -8.05
C THR A 50 0.67 12.34 -7.73
N VAL A 51 0.23 11.47 -8.63
CA VAL A 51 0.45 10.02 -8.57
C VAL A 51 1.64 9.68 -9.47
N TRP A 52 2.66 9.09 -8.89
CA TRP A 52 3.87 8.65 -9.56
C TRP A 52 3.88 7.14 -9.70
N GLU A 53 4.52 6.64 -10.77
CA GLU A 53 4.61 5.21 -11.06
C GLU A 53 5.35 4.43 -9.97
N ASP A 54 6.38 5.03 -9.37
CA ASP A 54 7.26 4.41 -8.38
C ASP A 54 7.78 5.42 -7.34
N ASP A 55 8.59 4.91 -6.39
CA ASP A 55 9.26 5.68 -5.34
C ASP A 55 10.40 6.56 -5.86
N GLU A 56 10.91 6.28 -7.05
CA GLU A 56 11.90 7.10 -7.76
C GLU A 56 11.28 8.31 -8.48
N CYS A 57 9.94 8.40 -8.51
CA CYS A 57 9.19 9.45 -9.21
C CYS A 57 9.57 9.53 -10.71
N ASN A 58 9.72 8.38 -11.37
CA ASN A 58 10.18 8.32 -12.76
C ASN A 58 9.15 8.86 -13.77
N GLU A 59 7.88 8.52 -13.59
CA GLU A 59 6.77 8.96 -14.46
C GLU A 59 5.55 9.42 -13.65
N VAL A 60 4.90 10.48 -14.13
CA VAL A 60 3.62 10.96 -13.58
C VAL A 60 2.48 10.21 -14.24
N ILE A 61 1.72 9.47 -13.43
CA ILE A 61 0.52 8.75 -13.88
C ILE A 61 -0.68 9.68 -13.99
N GLU A 62 -0.93 10.49 -12.96
CA GLU A 62 -2.08 11.39 -12.93
C GLU A 62 -1.86 12.55 -11.95
N ASN A 63 -2.53 13.68 -12.20
CA ASN A 63 -2.57 14.83 -11.31
C ASN A 63 -4.03 15.17 -10.96
N PHE A 64 -4.27 15.48 -9.69
CA PHE A 64 -5.57 15.86 -9.16
C PHE A 64 -5.48 17.24 -8.53
N GLU A 65 -6.44 18.10 -8.86
CA GLU A 65 -6.75 19.29 -8.08
C GLU A 65 -7.93 18.96 -7.17
N ILE A 66 -7.71 19.01 -5.86
CA ILE A 66 -8.68 18.57 -4.84
C ILE A 66 -9.30 19.79 -4.17
N GLN A 67 -10.61 19.91 -4.27
CA GLN A 67 -11.38 21.02 -3.69
C GLN A 67 -12.08 20.63 -2.38
N ASN A 68 -12.36 19.33 -2.19
CA ASN A 68 -13.14 18.80 -1.06
C ASN A 68 -12.76 17.33 -0.74
N LEU A 69 -13.28 16.82 0.40
CA LEU A 69 -12.97 15.46 0.86
C LEU A 69 -13.51 14.36 -0.06
N ASP A 70 -14.60 14.62 -0.79
CA ASP A 70 -15.16 13.63 -1.72
C ASP A 70 -14.21 13.38 -2.90
N GLU A 71 -13.62 14.45 -3.45
CA GLU A 71 -12.60 14.36 -4.50
C GLU A 71 -11.33 13.68 -3.98
N LEU A 72 -10.90 14.00 -2.75
CA LEU A 72 -9.79 13.29 -2.09
C LEU A 72 -10.09 11.79 -2.00
N ASN A 73 -11.28 11.42 -1.54
CA ASN A 73 -11.70 10.04 -1.38
C ASN A 73 -11.72 9.27 -2.71
N VAL A 74 -12.12 9.92 -3.81
CA VAL A 74 -12.04 9.32 -5.15
C VAL A 74 -10.59 8.99 -5.52
N CYS A 75 -9.65 9.91 -5.27
CA CYS A 75 -8.22 9.67 -5.50
C CYS A 75 -7.71 8.52 -4.62
N LEU A 76 -8.01 8.54 -3.32
CA LEU A 76 -7.57 7.49 -2.38
C LEU A 76 -8.11 6.12 -2.75
N LYS A 77 -9.39 5.99 -3.12
CA LYS A 77 -9.98 4.72 -3.57
C LYS A 77 -9.30 4.15 -4.81
N LYS A 78 -8.85 5.02 -5.70
CA LYS A 78 -8.25 4.63 -6.98
C LYS A 78 -6.77 4.25 -6.81
N TYR A 79 -6.04 5.01 -6.00
CA TYR A 79 -4.58 4.95 -5.98
C TYR A 79 -3.96 4.61 -4.64
N ALA A 80 -4.58 4.92 -3.50
CA ALA A 80 -3.95 4.71 -2.20
C ALA A 80 -3.96 3.24 -1.77
N LEU A 81 -2.88 2.79 -1.15
CA LEU A 81 -2.85 1.50 -0.46
C LEU A 81 -3.49 1.68 0.91
N ILE A 82 -4.55 0.94 1.18
CA ILE A 82 -5.31 1.04 2.44
C ILE A 82 -5.05 -0.21 3.26
N ALA A 83 -4.61 -0.05 4.50
CA ALA A 83 -4.55 -1.14 5.46
C ALA A 83 -5.99 -1.59 5.66
N GLN A 84 -6.32 -2.82 5.27
CA GLN A 84 -7.63 -3.38 5.60
C GLN A 84 -7.77 -3.46 7.12
N ALA A 85 -8.27 -2.39 7.73
CA ALA A 85 -8.80 -2.43 9.07
C ALA A 85 -10.01 -3.35 8.99
N SER A 86 -9.92 -4.52 9.64
CA SER A 86 -11.02 -5.45 9.81
C SER A 86 -12.21 -4.72 10.46
N THR A 87 -13.06 -4.09 9.66
CA THR A 87 -14.24 -3.40 10.14
C THR A 87 -15.36 -3.55 9.11
N LYS A 88 -16.14 -4.60 9.35
CA LYS A 88 -17.59 -4.74 9.12
C LYS A 88 -18.12 -4.43 7.72
N GLN A 89 -18.44 -5.53 7.03
CA GLN A 89 -19.64 -5.74 6.21
C GLN A 89 -20.07 -4.55 5.35
N ASP A 90 -19.66 -4.60 4.08
CA ASP A 90 -20.68 -4.61 3.03
C ASP A 90 -20.43 -5.81 2.12
N GLU A 91 -21.50 -6.56 1.90
CA GLU A 91 -21.54 -7.77 1.11
C GLU A 91 -21.38 -7.44 -0.38
N THR A 92 -20.21 -7.74 -0.95
CA THR A 92 -20.09 -7.95 -2.39
C THR A 92 -19.14 -9.10 -2.67
N ILE A 93 -19.76 -10.26 -2.86
CA ILE A 93 -19.37 -11.36 -3.76
C ILE A 93 -17.85 -11.57 -3.84
N GLN A 94 -17.31 -12.39 -2.93
CA GLN A 94 -16.05 -13.08 -3.18
C GLN A 94 -16.29 -14.08 -4.30
N GLU A 95 -15.89 -13.74 -5.53
CA GLU A 95 -15.57 -14.77 -6.50
C GLU A 95 -14.44 -15.63 -5.91
N PRO A 96 -14.51 -16.97 -6.01
CA PRO A 96 -13.45 -17.84 -5.52
C PRO A 96 -12.18 -17.48 -6.30
N THR A 97 -11.29 -16.71 -5.67
CA THR A 97 -9.97 -16.44 -6.22
C THR A 97 -9.27 -17.79 -6.29
N ASP A 98 -8.90 -18.21 -7.50
CA ASP A 98 -8.20 -19.47 -7.71
C ASP A 98 -6.81 -19.39 -7.05
N THR A 99 -6.72 -19.76 -5.77
CA THR A 99 -5.50 -19.68 -4.95
C THR A 99 -4.53 -20.82 -5.24
N THR A 100 -4.86 -21.71 -6.18
CA THR A 100 -4.10 -22.93 -6.48
C THR A 100 -2.61 -22.64 -6.74
N MET A 101 -2.30 -21.54 -7.44
CA MET A 101 -0.90 -21.14 -7.68
C MET A 101 -0.21 -20.64 -6.40
N ILE A 102 -0.90 -19.86 -5.57
CA ILE A 102 -0.37 -19.35 -4.29
C ILE A 102 -0.05 -20.53 -3.36
N ASP A 103 -0.95 -21.52 -3.28
CA ASP A 103 -0.75 -22.73 -2.48
C ASP A 103 0.44 -23.57 -2.95
N ILE A 104 0.68 -23.63 -4.28
CA ILE A 104 1.86 -24.28 -4.87
C ILE A 104 3.15 -23.55 -4.47
N TYR A 105 3.18 -22.22 -4.56
CA TYR A 105 4.35 -21.43 -4.16
C TYR A 105 4.63 -21.56 -2.66
N PHE A 106 3.61 -21.44 -1.82
CA PHE A 106 3.75 -21.66 -0.36
C PHE A 106 4.32 -23.04 -0.04
N LYS A 107 3.89 -24.06 -0.77
CA LYS A 107 4.43 -25.42 -0.61
C LYS A 107 5.90 -25.53 -1.02
N LEU A 108 6.27 -24.99 -2.18
CA LEU A 108 7.67 -24.98 -2.66
C LEU A 108 8.61 -24.27 -1.68
N ILE A 109 8.17 -23.16 -1.09
CA ILE A 109 8.95 -22.40 -0.10
C ILE A 109 9.11 -23.22 1.18
N LYS A 110 8.02 -23.82 1.69
CA LYS A 110 8.08 -24.70 2.87
C LYS A 110 8.98 -25.90 2.65
N ASP A 111 8.88 -26.54 1.48
CA ASP A 111 9.70 -27.71 1.12
C ASP A 111 11.18 -27.31 1.05
N LYS A 112 11.51 -26.16 0.45
CA LYS A 112 12.89 -25.63 0.42
C LYS A 112 13.43 -25.27 1.80
N LEU A 113 12.61 -24.66 2.66
CA LEU A 113 13.01 -24.35 4.03
C LEU A 113 13.27 -25.63 4.84
N ALA A 114 12.43 -26.65 4.66
CA ALA A 114 12.59 -27.96 5.30
C ALA A 114 13.86 -28.71 4.81
N GLU A 115 14.17 -28.66 3.51
CA GLU A 115 15.40 -29.23 2.94
C GLU A 115 16.67 -28.65 3.59
N HIS A 116 16.65 -27.37 3.96
CA HIS A 116 17.75 -26.68 4.62
C HIS A 116 17.69 -26.73 6.15
N GLN A 117 16.73 -27.48 6.73
CA GLN A 117 16.48 -27.58 8.17
C GLN A 117 16.21 -26.21 8.84
N ILE A 118 15.68 -25.26 8.08
CA ILE A 118 15.33 -23.93 8.57
C ILE A 118 13.89 -23.99 9.09
N ASN A 119 13.73 -23.98 10.42
CA ASN A 119 12.42 -23.98 11.07
C ASN A 119 11.96 -22.55 11.34
N LEU A 120 11.07 -22.02 10.49
CA LEU A 120 10.45 -20.70 10.70
C LEU A 120 9.22 -20.87 11.60
N ASP A 121 9.41 -20.74 12.91
CA ASP A 121 8.31 -20.65 13.87
C ASP A 121 7.72 -19.22 13.81
N PHE A 122 6.80 -18.98 12.86
CA PHE A 122 6.24 -17.66 12.56
C PHE A 122 5.65 -16.94 13.79
N ASP A 123 5.21 -17.69 14.79
CA ASP A 123 4.64 -17.17 16.03
C ASP A 123 5.69 -16.74 17.06
N LYS A 124 6.95 -17.19 16.92
CA LYS A 124 8.06 -16.86 17.84
C LYS A 124 9.10 -15.90 17.28
N GLN A 125 8.91 -15.40 16.06
CA GLN A 125 9.89 -14.55 15.41
C GLN A 125 9.97 -13.15 16.00
N ASN A 126 11.19 -12.65 16.14
CA ASN A 126 11.43 -11.26 16.49
C ASN A 126 11.14 -10.34 15.29
N GLN A 127 11.10 -9.04 15.54
CA GLN A 127 10.70 -8.05 14.52
C GLN A 127 11.61 -8.05 13.29
N ALA A 128 12.91 -8.32 13.45
CA ALA A 128 13.85 -8.39 12.33
C ALA A 128 13.61 -9.63 11.47
N GLU A 129 13.29 -10.77 12.08
CA GLU A 129 12.96 -12.01 11.36
C GLU A 129 11.65 -11.87 10.56
N LYS A 130 10.63 -11.20 11.14
CA LYS A 130 9.38 -10.89 10.43
C LYS A 130 9.61 -9.98 9.21
N LEU A 131 10.56 -9.05 9.29
CA LEU A 131 10.94 -8.18 8.17
C LEU A 131 11.66 -8.97 7.06
N VAL A 132 12.53 -9.91 7.43
CA VAL A 132 13.20 -10.79 6.46
C VAL A 132 12.17 -11.68 5.75
N ILE A 133 11.17 -12.21 6.46
CA ILE A 133 10.10 -13.00 5.84
C ILE A 133 9.27 -12.16 4.88
N ARG A 134 8.83 -10.96 5.29
CA ARG A 134 8.13 -10.05 4.37
C ARG A 134 8.94 -9.76 3.11
N HIS A 135 10.23 -9.52 3.25
CA HIS A 135 11.10 -9.29 2.11
C HIS A 135 11.18 -10.50 1.17
N ILE A 136 11.19 -11.72 1.72
CA ILE A 136 11.16 -12.96 0.93
C ILE A 136 9.81 -13.09 0.21
N GLU A 137 8.69 -12.82 0.88
CA GLU A 137 7.35 -12.82 0.31
C GLU A 137 7.22 -11.80 -0.85
N ASP A 138 7.72 -10.57 -0.67
CA ASP A 138 7.73 -9.54 -1.70
C ASP A 138 8.54 -9.98 -2.93
N LYS A 139 9.73 -10.57 -2.70
CA LYS A 139 10.57 -11.08 -3.79
C LYS A 139 9.93 -12.26 -4.53
N LEU A 140 9.16 -13.09 -3.85
CA LEU A 140 8.41 -14.17 -4.49
C LEU A 140 7.28 -13.62 -5.36
N VAL A 141 6.57 -12.58 -4.91
CA VAL A 141 5.56 -11.89 -5.72
C VAL A 141 6.17 -11.28 -6.97
N GLU A 142 7.35 -10.66 -6.88
CA GLU A 142 8.09 -10.15 -8.04
C GLU A 142 8.44 -11.26 -9.05
N ILE A 143 8.93 -12.42 -8.56
CA ILE A 143 9.28 -13.55 -9.43
C ILE A 143 8.04 -14.13 -10.12
N ILE A 144 6.90 -14.20 -9.43
CA ILE A 144 5.63 -14.67 -10.02
C ILE A 144 5.18 -13.74 -11.15
N LYS A 145 5.28 -12.42 -10.94
CA LYS A 145 4.96 -11.41 -11.97
C LYS A 145 5.86 -11.52 -13.20
N PHE A 146 7.11 -11.92 -13.03
CA PHE A 146 8.07 -12.10 -14.13
C PHE A 146 7.83 -13.37 -14.96
N LEU A 147 7.17 -14.38 -14.39
CA LEU A 147 6.91 -15.67 -15.06
C LEU A 147 5.57 -15.73 -15.82
N GLN A 148 4.77 -14.65 -15.78
CA GLN A 148 3.52 -14.47 -16.53
C GLN A 148 3.76 -13.66 -17.80
#